data_AF-A0A5C4L8Z1-F1
#
_entry.id   AF-A0A5C4L8Z1-F1
#
_cell.length_a   1.000
_cell.length_b   1.000
_cell.length_c   1.000
_cell.angle_alpha   90.00
_cell.angle_beta   90.00
_cell.angle_gamma   90.00
#
_symmetry.space_group_name_H-M   'P 1'
#
loop_
_entity.id
_entity.type
_entity.pdbx_description
1 polymer ?
#
loop_
_entity_poly.entity_id
_entity_poly.type
_entity_poly.pdbx_seq_one_letter_code
_entity_poly.pdbx_strand_id
1 'polypeptide(L)'
;MPTDYPQRRRPRARGMAAIRIALVSVRLRIIQWRIEQAIEGRDHVRLWGLISAYHDLHARTVKEFAAVALSDKFFNQDAVYGRARQIIPMIAREERRLERIAGRLHRARSAGDGRSHEKLYSLAKFSYGRISVFWSRI
;
A
#
# COMPACT_ATOMS: atom_id res chain seq x y z
N MET A 1 -48.14 -39.01 -20.96
CA MET A 1 -46.70 -38.94 -20.59
C MET A 1 -46.37 -37.50 -20.27
N PRO A 2 -45.84 -37.16 -19.07
CA PRO A 2 -45.38 -35.80 -18.81
C PRO A 2 -43.99 -35.62 -19.44
N THR A 3 -43.86 -34.61 -20.28
CA THR A 3 -42.61 -34.23 -20.93
C THR A 3 -41.80 -33.36 -19.97
N ASP A 4 -40.70 -33.89 -19.43
CA ASP A 4 -39.71 -33.12 -18.69
C ASP A 4 -38.99 -32.17 -19.64
N TYR A 5 -39.34 -30.89 -19.61
CA TYR A 5 -38.57 -29.86 -20.29
C TYR A 5 -37.24 -29.65 -19.55
N PRO A 6 -36.07 -29.67 -20.23
CA PRO A 6 -34.82 -29.33 -19.58
C PRO A 6 -34.86 -27.86 -19.15
N GLN A 7 -34.76 -27.62 -17.85
CA GLN A 7 -34.58 -26.27 -17.30
C GLN A 7 -33.32 -25.66 -17.91
N ARG A 8 -33.50 -24.78 -18.91
CA ARG A 8 -32.44 -23.91 -19.43
C ARG A 8 -31.89 -23.08 -18.26
N ARG A 9 -30.74 -23.48 -17.72
CA ARG A 9 -29.95 -22.66 -16.79
C ARG A 9 -29.75 -21.28 -17.43
N ARG A 10 -30.28 -20.24 -16.81
CA ARG A 10 -30.37 -18.88 -17.37
C ARG A 10 -28.96 -18.32 -17.68
N PRO A 11 -28.66 -17.93 -18.94
CA PRO A 11 -27.36 -17.34 -19.31
C PRO A 11 -27.10 -15.95 -18.70
N ARG A 12 -28.13 -15.24 -18.22
CA ARG A 12 -28.02 -13.90 -17.61
C ARG A 12 -27.15 -13.86 -16.35
N ALA A 13 -27.12 -14.92 -15.55
CA ALA A 13 -26.34 -14.96 -14.31
C ALA A 13 -24.82 -14.97 -14.57
N ARG A 14 -24.38 -15.60 -15.67
CA ARG A 14 -22.95 -15.65 -16.07
C ARG A 14 -22.47 -14.30 -16.60
N GLY A 15 -23.29 -13.59 -17.38
CA GLY A 15 -22.93 -12.27 -17.91
C GLY A 15 -22.71 -11.22 -16.80
N MET A 16 -23.58 -11.20 -15.79
CA MET A 16 -23.43 -10.27 -14.65
C MET A 16 -22.19 -10.58 -13.79
N ALA A 17 -21.86 -11.85 -13.61
CA ALA A 17 -20.62 -12.24 -12.92
C ALA A 17 -19.38 -11.78 -13.68
N ALA A 18 -19.33 -11.95 -15.00
CA ALA A 18 -18.22 -11.49 -15.83
C ALA A 18 -18.03 -9.96 -15.78
N ILE A 19 -19.12 -9.19 -15.81
CA ILE A 19 -19.06 -7.72 -15.66
C ILE A 19 -18.51 -7.32 -14.29
N ARG A 20 -18.95 -7.99 -13.21
CA ARG A 20 -18.44 -7.73 -11.85
C ARG A 20 -16.96 -8.03 -11.74
N ILE A 21 -16.49 -9.16 -12.28
CA ILE A 21 -15.07 -9.51 -12.32
C ILE A 21 -14.27 -8.45 -13.09
N ALA A 22 -14.74 -8.04 -14.27
CA ALA A 22 -14.07 -7.01 -15.07
C ALA A 22 -13.95 -5.68 -14.30
N LEU A 23 -15.03 -5.24 -13.64
CA LEU A 23 -15.05 -4.01 -12.85
C LEU A 23 -14.07 -4.07 -11.67
N VAL A 24 -14.00 -5.21 -10.97
CA VAL A 24 -13.06 -5.44 -9.88
C VAL A 24 -11.61 -5.43 -10.38
N SER A 25 -11.33 -6.09 -11.50
CA SER A 25 -9.99 -6.09 -12.12
C SER A 25 -9.53 -4.69 -12.50
N VAL A 26 -10.43 -3.84 -13.02
CA VAL A 26 -10.14 -2.42 -13.28
C VAL A 26 -9.83 -1.68 -11.98
N ARG A 27 -10.63 -1.88 -10.94
CA ARG A 27 -10.40 -1.24 -9.63
C ARG A 27 -9.05 -1.64 -9.02
N LEU A 28 -8.70 -2.92 -9.05
CA LEU A 28 -7.39 -3.41 -8.58
C LEU A 28 -6.24 -2.75 -9.35
N ARG A 29 -6.38 -2.62 -10.68
CA ARG A 29 -5.37 -1.95 -11.52
C ARG A 29 -5.22 -0.47 -11.20
N ILE A 30 -6.33 0.23 -10.92
CA ILE A 30 -6.29 1.64 -10.49
C ILE A 30 -5.60 1.76 -9.12
N ILE A 31 -5.92 0.89 -8.17
CA ILE A 31 -5.27 0.90 -6.84
C ILE A 31 -3.77 0.64 -6.98
N GLN A 32 -3.38 -0.36 -7.78
CA GLN A 32 -1.98 -0.64 -8.07
C GLN A 32 -1.26 0.60 -8.63
N TRP A 33 -1.83 1.25 -9.65
CA TRP A 33 -1.24 2.46 -10.21
C TRP A 33 -1.09 3.58 -9.17
N ARG A 34 -2.09 3.76 -8.30
CA ARG A 34 -1.99 4.74 -7.20
C ARG A 34 -0.94 4.37 -6.15
N ILE A 35 -0.70 3.07 -5.92
CA ILE A 35 0.37 2.58 -5.05
C ILE A 35 1.73 2.97 -5.64
N GLU A 36 1.94 2.73 -6.94
CA GLU A 36 3.17 3.13 -7.64
C GLU A 36 3.41 4.64 -7.51
N GLN A 37 2.37 5.46 -7.71
CA GLN A 37 2.45 6.91 -7.50
C GLN A 37 2.76 7.31 -6.05
N ALA A 38 2.24 6.59 -5.05
CA ALA A 38 2.53 6.86 -3.66
C ALA A 38 3.98 6.46 -3.27
N ILE A 39 4.53 5.43 -3.91
CA ILE A 39 5.95 5.04 -3.76
C ILE A 39 6.85 6.11 -4.38
N GLU A 40 6.56 6.53 -5.61
CA GLU A 40 7.30 7.60 -6.31
C GLU A 40 7.26 8.91 -5.51
N GLY A 41 6.09 9.29 -4.98
CA GLY A 41 5.91 10.46 -4.15
C GLY A 41 6.41 10.32 -2.71
N ARG A 42 6.90 9.14 -2.31
CA ARG A 42 7.30 8.80 -0.93
C ARG A 42 6.26 9.18 0.13
N ASP A 43 4.98 9.02 -0.20
CA ASP A 43 3.87 9.33 0.70
C ASP A 43 3.45 8.07 1.46
N HIS A 44 4.09 7.83 2.60
CA HIS A 44 3.87 6.62 3.40
C HIS A 44 2.43 6.52 3.94
N VAL A 45 1.74 7.66 4.15
CA VAL A 45 0.36 7.71 4.66
C VAL A 45 -0.61 7.23 3.58
N ARG A 46 -0.51 7.79 2.37
CA ARG A 46 -1.33 7.35 1.23
C ARG A 46 -1.02 5.91 0.87
N LEU A 47 0.26 5.53 0.87
CA LEU A 47 0.70 4.18 0.58
C LEU A 47 0.06 3.14 1.51
N TRP A 48 0.04 3.40 2.83
CA TRP A 48 -0.61 2.53 3.80
C TRP A 48 -2.10 2.31 3.51
N GLY A 49 -2.82 3.40 3.23
CA GLY A 49 -4.25 3.36 2.92
C GLY A 49 -4.53 2.56 1.65
N LEU A 50 -3.73 2.77 0.60
CA LEU A 50 -3.89 2.09 -0.68
C LEU A 50 -3.57 0.60 -0.61
N ILE A 51 -2.51 0.21 0.11
CA ILE A 51 -2.20 -1.21 0.33
C ILE A 51 -3.30 -1.90 1.13
N SER A 52 -3.87 -1.22 2.14
CA SER A 52 -4.98 -1.78 2.91
C SER A 52 -6.23 -1.96 2.05
N ALA A 53 -6.56 -0.96 1.23
CA ALA A 53 -7.66 -1.03 0.28
C ALA A 53 -7.45 -2.14 -0.78
N TYR A 54 -6.21 -2.34 -1.24
CA TYR A 54 -5.86 -3.43 -2.15
C TYR A 54 -6.17 -4.79 -1.51
N HIS A 55 -5.65 -5.05 -0.30
CA HIS A 55 -5.87 -6.34 0.38
C HIS A 55 -7.35 -6.60 0.66
N ASP A 56 -8.11 -5.59 1.10
CA ASP A 56 -9.53 -5.74 1.38
C ASP A 56 -10.33 -6.06 0.10
N LEU A 57 -10.02 -5.38 -1.00
CA LEU A 57 -10.66 -5.63 -2.29
C LEU A 57 -10.26 -7.01 -2.84
N HIS A 58 -8.98 -7.37 -2.76
CA HIS A 58 -8.46 -8.65 -3.23
C HIS A 58 -9.09 -9.82 -2.46
N ALA A 59 -9.12 -9.76 -1.12
CA ALA A 59 -9.72 -10.80 -0.27
C ALA A 59 -11.22 -11.00 -0.54
N ARG A 60 -11.98 -9.91 -0.71
CA ARG A 60 -13.41 -9.99 -1.08
C ARG A 60 -13.60 -10.65 -2.44
N THR A 61 -12.76 -10.31 -3.40
CA THR A 61 -12.82 -10.86 -4.76
C THR A 61 -12.53 -12.36 -4.77
N VAL A 62 -11.50 -12.80 -4.04
CA VAL A 62 -11.17 -14.22 -3.87
C VAL A 62 -12.36 -15.00 -3.30
N LYS A 63 -13.01 -14.44 -2.27
CA LYS A 63 -14.16 -15.05 -1.60
C LYS A 63 -15.41 -15.12 -2.49
N GLU A 64 -15.68 -14.07 -3.27
CA GLU A 64 -16.89 -13.97 -4.11
C GLU A 64 -16.80 -14.79 -5.40
N PHE A 65 -15.60 -14.92 -5.99
CA PHE A 65 -15.42 -15.54 -7.30
C PHE A 65 -14.64 -16.86 -7.25
N ALA A 66 -14.51 -17.48 -6.06
CA ALA A 66 -13.99 -18.83 -5.84
C ALA A 66 -12.75 -19.18 -6.69
N ALA A 67 -11.73 -18.31 -6.63
CA ALA A 67 -10.46 -18.47 -7.34
C ALA A 67 -10.58 -18.61 -8.87
N VAL A 68 -11.57 -17.96 -9.52
CA VAL A 68 -11.51 -17.71 -10.97
C VAL A 68 -10.30 -16.83 -11.25
N ALA A 69 -9.17 -17.49 -11.50
CA ALA A 69 -7.91 -17.02 -12.05
C ALA A 69 -7.60 -15.55 -11.75
N LEU A 70 -7.46 -15.19 -10.47
CA LEU A 70 -6.64 -14.04 -10.14
C LEU A 70 -5.23 -14.44 -10.56
N SER A 71 -4.77 -13.85 -11.68
CA SER A 71 -3.45 -14.07 -12.28
C SER A 71 -2.35 -14.13 -11.21
N ASP A 72 -1.33 -14.98 -11.41
CA ASP A 72 -0.12 -15.07 -10.57
C ASP A 72 0.51 -13.70 -10.26
N LYS A 73 0.26 -12.71 -11.13
CA LYS A 73 0.62 -11.31 -10.91
C LYS A 73 0.07 -10.72 -9.61
N PHE A 74 -1.16 -11.04 -9.21
CA PHE A 74 -1.78 -10.55 -7.98
C PHE A 74 -1.22 -11.21 -6.72
N PHE A 75 -0.84 -12.49 -6.80
CA PHE A 75 -0.16 -13.20 -5.71
C PHE A 75 1.23 -12.63 -5.44
N ASN A 76 2.00 -12.31 -6.50
CA ASN A 76 3.30 -11.64 -6.35
C ASN A 76 3.16 -10.24 -5.72
N GLN A 77 2.08 -9.52 -6.03
CA GLN A 77 1.78 -8.22 -5.44
C GLN A 77 1.43 -8.31 -3.95
N ASP A 78 0.71 -9.35 -3.51
CA ASP A 78 0.45 -9.57 -2.08
C ASP A 78 1.74 -9.71 -1.26
N ALA A 79 2.77 -10.38 -1.80
CA ALA A 79 4.07 -10.49 -1.13
C ALA A 79 4.80 -9.15 -1.04
N VAL A 80 4.80 -8.36 -2.12
CA VAL A 80 5.42 -7.03 -2.16
C VAL A 80 4.71 -6.08 -1.19
N TYR A 81 3.38 -6.03 -1.23
CA TYR A 81 2.59 -5.16 -0.36
C TYR A 81 2.61 -5.62 1.11
N GLY A 82 2.75 -6.93 1.35
CA GLY A 82 3.02 -7.49 2.66
C GLY A 82 4.33 -6.99 3.26
N ARG A 83 5.42 -6.96 2.47
CA ARG A 83 6.70 -6.35 2.89
C ARG A 83 6.55 -4.85 3.13
N ALA A 84 5.87 -4.14 2.23
CA ALA A 84 5.65 -2.71 2.38
C ALA A 84 4.90 -2.37 3.69
N ARG A 85 3.91 -3.17 4.10
CA ARG A 85 3.23 -3.01 5.40
C ARG A 85 4.16 -3.16 6.60
N GLN A 86 5.23 -3.93 6.51
CA GLN A 86 6.21 -4.05 7.60
C GLN A 86 7.17 -2.85 7.64
N ILE A 87 7.47 -2.26 6.48
CA ILE A 87 8.43 -1.16 6.34
C ILE A 87 7.80 0.21 6.64
N ILE A 88 6.55 0.44 6.22
CA ILE A 88 5.86 1.73 6.40
C ILE A 88 5.86 2.22 7.86
N PRO A 89 5.57 1.39 8.89
CA PRO A 89 5.67 1.81 10.29
C PRO A 89 7.09 2.26 10.70
N MET A 90 8.13 1.68 10.09
CA MET A 90 9.52 2.06 10.33
C MET A 90 9.83 3.44 9.73
N ILE A 91 9.30 3.73 8.53
CA ILE A 91 9.39 5.05 7.89
C ILE A 91 8.69 6.10 8.76
N ALA A 92 7.43 5.87 9.12
CA ALA A 92 6.65 6.79 9.95
C ALA A 92 7.34 7.08 11.31
N ARG A 93 8.00 6.07 11.90
CA ARG A 93 8.75 6.24 13.15
C ARG A 93 9.96 7.16 12.98
N GLU A 94 10.73 7.01 11.90
CA GLU A 94 11.89 7.86 11.64
C GLU A 94 11.47 9.28 11.23
N GLU A 95 10.36 9.46 10.49
CA GLU A 95 9.83 10.79 10.18
C GLU A 95 9.42 11.56 11.44
N ARG A 96 8.66 10.94 12.36
CA ARG A 96 8.36 11.53 13.68
C ARG A 96 9.60 11.80 14.51
N ARG A 97 10.69 11.05 14.29
CA ARG A 97 11.98 11.33 14.94
C ARG A 97 12.62 12.57 14.34
N LEU A 98 12.61 12.73 13.01
CA LEU A 98 13.10 13.91 12.32
C LEU A 98 12.34 15.17 12.75
N GLU A 99 11.01 15.13 12.85
CA GLU A 99 10.20 16.27 13.34
C GLU A 99 10.65 16.72 14.74
N ARG A 100 10.84 15.75 15.65
CA ARG A 100 11.34 16.03 17.01
C ARG A 100 12.76 16.59 17.00
N ILE A 101 13.64 16.09 16.13
CA ILE A 101 15.01 16.60 15.98
C ILE A 101 14.97 18.03 15.42
N ALA A 102 14.15 18.30 14.39
CA ALA A 102 14.00 19.62 13.79
C ALA A 102 13.58 20.67 14.82
N GLY A 103 12.58 20.36 15.67
CA GLY A 103 12.17 21.23 16.76
C GLY A 103 13.28 21.50 17.78
N ARG A 104 14.10 20.48 18.11
CA ARG A 104 15.27 20.65 18.99
C ARG A 104 16.38 21.47 18.32
N LEU A 105 16.59 21.27 17.03
CA LEU A 105 17.63 21.93 16.25
C LEU A 105 17.36 23.42 16.09
N HIS A 106 16.09 23.80 15.91
CA HIS A 106 15.64 25.19 15.94
C HIS A 106 15.90 25.85 17.30
N ARG A 107 15.59 25.15 18.40
CA ARG A 107 15.89 25.64 19.76
C ARG A 107 17.38 25.79 20.03
N ALA A 108 18.19 24.80 19.65
CA ALA A 108 19.65 24.86 19.81
C ALA A 108 20.26 26.02 19.01
N ARG A 109 19.76 26.26 17.79
CA ARG A 109 20.17 27.41 16.96
C ARG A 109 19.81 28.73 17.62
N SER A 110 18.60 28.84 18.17
CA SER A 110 18.11 30.07 18.84
C SER A 110 18.87 30.35 20.14
N ALA A 111 19.33 29.31 20.83
CA ALA A 111 20.13 29.41 22.05
C ALA A 111 21.64 29.62 21.79
N GLY A 112 22.09 29.62 20.52
CA GLY A 112 23.52 29.72 20.18
C GLY A 112 24.36 28.48 20.56
N ASP A 113 23.72 27.35 20.89
CA ASP A 113 24.43 26.13 21.28
C ASP A 113 24.86 25.34 20.03
N GLY A 114 26.04 25.71 19.51
CA GLY A 114 26.62 25.08 18.32
C GLY A 114 26.90 23.59 18.48
N ARG A 115 27.30 23.13 19.68
CA ARG A 115 27.64 21.73 19.93
C ARG A 115 26.40 20.85 19.90
N SER A 116 25.32 21.27 20.55
CA SER A 116 24.04 20.56 20.48
C SER A 116 23.45 20.61 19.08
N HIS A 117 23.59 21.73 18.38
CA HIS A 117 23.14 21.88 17.00
C HIS A 117 23.82 20.86 16.06
N GLU A 118 25.15 20.77 16.09
CA GLU A 118 25.93 19.84 15.27
C GLU A 118 25.56 18.37 15.56
N LYS A 119 25.42 18.01 16.85
CA LYS A 119 25.00 16.67 17.27
C LYS A 119 23.59 16.33 16.77
N LEU A 120 22.65 17.26 16.85
CA LEU A 120 21.29 17.06 16.37
C LEU A 120 21.25 16.95 14.84
N TYR A 121 22.09 17.72 14.13
CA TYR A 121 22.20 17.67 12.69
C TYR A 121 22.73 16.30 12.20
N SER A 122 23.77 15.76 12.83
CA SER A 122 24.29 14.43 12.48
C SER A 122 23.26 13.32 12.74
N LEU A 123 22.50 13.41 13.82
CA LEU A 123 21.38 12.50 14.11
C LEU A 123 20.25 12.61 13.08
N ALA A 124 19.92 13.83 12.62
CA ALA A 124 18.96 14.04 11.55
C ALA A 124 19.44 13.39 10.25
N LYS A 125 20.70 13.61 9.86
CA LYS A 125 21.31 13.00 8.67
C LYS A 125 21.24 11.48 8.71
N PHE A 126 21.53 10.87 9.86
CA PHE A 126 21.45 9.43 10.03
C PHE A 126 20.00 8.90 9.89
N SER A 127 19.04 9.56 10.54
CA SER A 127 17.62 9.18 10.46
C SER A 127 17.07 9.30 9.02
N TYR A 128 17.43 10.37 8.30
CA TYR A 128 17.10 10.54 6.89
C TYR A 128 17.71 9.44 5.99
N GLY A 129 18.97 9.06 6.27
CA GLY A 129 19.60 7.92 5.60
C GLY A 129 18.83 6.62 5.77
N ARG A 130 18.35 6.34 7.00
CA ARG A 130 17.51 5.15 7.25
C ARG A 130 16.19 5.18 6.50
N ILE A 131 15.51 6.32 6.46
CA ILE A 131 14.27 6.50 5.68
C ILE A 131 14.53 6.17 4.21
N SER A 132 15.62 6.66 3.65
CA SER A 132 15.99 6.39 2.25
C SER A 132 16.23 4.89 1.99
N VAL A 133 16.88 4.19 2.92
CA VAL A 133 17.08 2.72 2.85
C VAL A 133 15.76 1.96 3.01
N PHE A 134 14.83 2.45 3.82
CA PHE A 134 13.52 1.82 3.95
C PHE A 134 12.70 1.96 2.66
N TRP A 135 12.70 3.14 2.05
CA TRP A 135 12.05 3.35 0.76
C TRP A 135 12.63 2.49 -0.35
N SER A 136 13.94 2.21 -0.37
CA SER A 136 14.55 1.33 -1.37
C SER A 136 14.27 -0.17 -1.15
N ARG A 137 13.61 -0.54 -0.04
CA ARG A 137 13.24 -1.92 0.30
C ARG A 137 11.75 -2.22 0.08
N ILE A 138 10.98 -1.20 -0.26
CA ILE A 138 9.58 -1.30 -0.71
C ILE A 138 9.60 -1.62 -2.20
#